data_AF-A0A1H3SYW9-F1
#
_entry.id   AF-A0A1H3SYW9-F1
#
_cell.length_a   1.000
_cell.length_b   1.000
_cell.length_c   1.000
_cell.angle_alpha   90.00
_cell.angle_beta   90.00
_cell.angle_gamma   90.00
#
_symmetry.space_group_name_H-M   'P 1'
#
loop_
_entity.id
_entity.type
_entity.pdbx_description
1 polymer ?
#
loop_
_entity_poly.entity_id
_entity_poly.type
_entity_poly.pdbx_seq_one_letter_code
_entity_poly.pdbx_strand_id
1 'polypeptide(L)'
;MSDELFHFIGGKPVFGTSGRFHELPGIRVPLAGKREVDYAVEVAVAAQDEWAQWQPDRRLRGLMDFLERVSDELDGCPVMVPVWNAAPAVACGNSFVLKPSERDPSIALRLATTFLDAGLPPGVFNVVHGDREAIDALIAHPRVDAIGFVGPSAVAESVQATALAYGKTAQCFHGTRSHLVPLPEPDSDQVVGALVGAGTGPASEAQMATSLVAQFAGRAPDPVVERLAAVYRPDFRRSAGSR
;
A
#
# COMPACT_ATOMS: atom_id res chain seq x y z
N MET A 1 -18.28 -2.67 -24.35
CA MET A 1 -17.06 -1.84 -24.48
C MET A 1 -16.50 -1.75 -23.08
N SER A 2 -15.25 -2.16 -22.86
CA SER A 2 -14.62 -2.00 -21.54
C SER A 2 -14.30 -0.52 -21.34
N ASP A 3 -14.69 0.05 -20.20
CA ASP A 3 -14.35 1.43 -19.88
C ASP A 3 -12.84 1.56 -19.66
N GLU A 4 -12.27 2.70 -20.04
CA GLU A 4 -10.84 2.96 -19.89
C GLU A 4 -10.60 3.90 -18.71
N LEU A 5 -9.77 3.45 -17.77
CA LEU A 5 -9.33 4.24 -16.63
C LEU A 5 -8.23 5.22 -17.09
N PHE A 6 -7.87 6.19 -16.24
CA PHE A 6 -6.92 7.24 -16.57
C PHE A 6 -5.89 7.43 -15.45
N HIS A 7 -4.77 8.08 -15.74
CA HIS A 7 -3.89 8.64 -14.73
C HIS A 7 -4.51 9.93 -14.17
N PHE A 8 -4.12 10.33 -12.96
CA PHE A 8 -4.53 11.61 -12.38
C PHE A 8 -3.31 12.49 -12.16
N ILE A 9 -3.12 13.48 -13.02
CA ILE A 9 -1.90 14.28 -13.06
C ILE A 9 -2.27 15.75 -13.13
N GLY A 10 -1.73 16.57 -12.23
CA GLY A 10 -1.97 18.01 -12.23
C GLY A 10 -3.43 18.38 -11.96
N GLY A 11 -4.11 17.57 -11.16
CA GLY A 11 -5.51 17.79 -10.77
C GLY A 11 -6.54 17.42 -11.84
N LYS A 12 -6.18 16.63 -12.84
CA LYS A 12 -7.10 16.22 -13.91
C LYS A 12 -6.83 14.81 -14.43
N PRO A 13 -7.84 14.15 -15.05
CA PRO A 13 -7.64 12.93 -15.80
C PRO A 13 -6.65 13.11 -16.96
N VAL A 14 -5.75 12.15 -17.12
CA VAL A 14 -4.79 12.05 -18.23
C VAL A 14 -4.79 10.62 -18.77
N PHE A 15 -5.19 10.46 -20.02
CA PHE A 15 -5.26 9.14 -20.66
C PHE A 15 -3.87 8.60 -20.99
N GLY A 16 -3.72 7.27 -20.92
CA GLY A 16 -2.49 6.59 -21.25
C GLY A 16 -2.13 6.75 -22.73
N THR A 17 -0.85 6.94 -23.01
CA THR A 17 -0.27 7.08 -24.35
C THR A 17 0.62 5.90 -24.74
N SER A 18 0.95 5.03 -23.79
CA SER A 18 1.78 3.82 -24.03
C SER A 18 1.10 2.78 -24.91
N GLY A 19 -0.23 2.78 -24.99
CA GLY A 19 -1.03 1.73 -25.62
C GLY A 19 -1.07 0.40 -24.85
N ARG A 20 -0.46 0.34 -23.65
CA ARG A 20 -0.41 -0.84 -22.79
C ARG A 20 -1.46 -0.75 -21.70
N PHE A 21 -2.06 -1.89 -21.36
CA PHE A 21 -3.15 -1.95 -20.39
C PHE A 21 -3.09 -3.20 -19.52
N HIS A 22 -3.55 -3.08 -18.28
CA HIS A 22 -3.94 -4.21 -17.44
C HIS A 22 -5.46 -4.38 -17.52
N GLU A 23 -5.90 -5.61 -17.78
CA GLU A 23 -7.32 -5.92 -17.99
C GLU A 23 -7.97 -6.37 -16.68
N LEU A 24 -9.03 -5.69 -16.28
CA LEU A 24 -9.91 -6.07 -15.18
C LEU A 24 -11.33 -6.33 -15.73
N PRO A 25 -12.21 -7.03 -14.99
CA PRO A 25 -13.59 -7.23 -15.42
C PRO A 25 -14.30 -5.89 -15.69
N GLY A 26 -14.59 -5.60 -16.96
CA GLY A 26 -15.33 -4.41 -17.40
C GLY A 26 -14.52 -3.12 -17.52
N ILE A 27 -13.25 -3.11 -17.12
CA ILE A 27 -12.41 -1.91 -17.15
C ILE A 27 -10.96 -2.24 -17.52
N ARG A 28 -10.32 -1.36 -18.28
CA ARG A 28 -8.90 -1.46 -18.62
C ARG A 28 -8.11 -0.34 -17.96
N VAL A 29 -6.97 -0.69 -17.37
CA VAL A 29 -6.11 0.23 -16.62
C VAL A 29 -4.89 0.58 -17.46
N PRO A 30 -4.62 1.85 -17.78
CA PRO A 30 -3.47 2.23 -18.58
C PRO A 30 -2.18 1.92 -17.83
N LEU A 31 -1.19 1.36 -18.54
CA LEU A 31 0.13 1.08 -17.98
C LEU A 31 1.12 2.12 -18.52
N ALA A 32 1.44 3.12 -17.70
CA ALA A 32 2.36 4.20 -18.05
C ALA A 32 3.70 3.67 -18.55
N GLY A 33 4.19 4.24 -19.63
CA GLY A 33 5.59 4.16 -20.01
C GLY A 33 6.36 5.35 -19.44
N LYS A 34 7.62 5.48 -19.86
CA LYS A 34 8.50 6.58 -19.42
C LYS A 34 7.89 7.97 -19.65
N ARG A 35 7.18 8.18 -20.76
CA ARG A 35 6.64 9.52 -21.12
C ARG A 35 5.59 10.01 -20.13
N GLU A 36 4.66 9.15 -19.72
CA GLU A 36 3.66 9.53 -18.72
C GLU A 36 4.28 9.72 -17.33
N VAL A 37 5.29 8.91 -16.98
CA VAL A 37 6.04 9.08 -15.72
C VAL A 37 6.79 10.41 -15.71
N ASP A 38 7.56 10.72 -16.77
CA ASP A 38 8.27 12.00 -16.90
C ASP A 38 7.30 13.17 -16.75
N TYR A 39 6.15 13.11 -17.45
CA TYR A 39 5.12 14.16 -17.36
C TYR A 39 4.58 14.33 -15.94
N ALA A 40 4.28 13.23 -15.23
CA ALA A 40 3.80 13.29 -13.86
C ALA A 40 4.84 13.88 -12.90
N VAL A 41 6.13 13.54 -13.07
CA VAL A 41 7.20 14.08 -12.22
C VAL A 41 7.43 15.56 -12.50
N GLU A 42 7.41 16.01 -13.76
CA GLU A 42 7.55 17.44 -14.08
C GLU A 42 6.39 18.28 -13.53
N VAL A 43 5.16 17.75 -13.57
CA VAL A 43 4.01 18.39 -12.91
C VAL A 43 4.18 18.43 -11.39
N ALA A 44 4.67 17.35 -10.78
CA ALA A 44 4.92 17.26 -9.35
C ALA A 44 5.99 18.26 -8.89
N VAL A 45 7.07 18.38 -9.66
CA VAL A 45 8.13 19.37 -9.46
C VAL A 45 7.57 20.79 -9.50
N ALA A 46 6.82 21.13 -10.56
CA ALA A 46 6.30 22.47 -10.72
C ALA A 46 5.32 22.86 -9.59
N ALA A 47 4.50 21.91 -9.12
CA ALA A 47 3.60 22.13 -8.01
C ALA A 47 4.33 22.23 -6.66
N GLN A 48 5.44 21.52 -6.49
CA GLN A 48 6.22 21.51 -5.25
C GLN A 48 6.82 22.89 -4.93
N ASP A 49 7.26 23.65 -5.95
CA ASP A 49 7.90 24.95 -5.75
C ASP A 49 7.03 25.93 -4.95
N GLU A 50 5.73 25.99 -5.25
CA GLU A 50 4.78 26.79 -4.49
C GLU A 50 4.37 26.10 -3.17
N TRP A 51 4.10 24.79 -3.22
CA TRP A 51 3.65 24.01 -2.06
C TRP A 51 4.64 24.04 -0.89
N ALA A 52 5.94 23.95 -1.18
CA ALA A 52 7.01 24.00 -0.18
C ALA A 52 7.06 25.37 0.53
N GLN A 53 6.59 26.44 -0.11
CA GLN A 53 6.56 27.80 0.43
C GLN A 53 5.33 28.09 1.29
N TRP A 54 4.29 27.24 1.25
CA TRP A 54 3.15 27.40 2.14
C TRP A 54 3.58 27.36 3.61
N GLN A 55 2.96 28.20 4.44
CA GLN A 55 3.22 28.14 5.88
C GLN A 55 2.84 26.76 6.43
N PRO A 56 3.61 26.17 7.35
CA PRO A 56 3.36 24.82 7.86
C PRO A 56 1.96 24.61 8.44
N ASP A 57 1.39 25.62 9.09
CA ASP A 57 0.02 25.58 9.63
C ASP A 57 -1.04 25.53 8.52
N ARG A 58 -0.84 26.26 7.41
CA ARG A 58 -1.70 26.19 6.22
C ARG A 58 -1.65 24.80 5.60
N ARG A 59 -0.44 24.22 5.44
CA ARG A 59 -0.28 22.85 4.93
C ARG A 59 -0.99 21.85 5.82
N LEU A 60 -0.78 21.94 7.13
CA LEU A 60 -1.36 21.01 8.09
C LEU A 60 -2.89 21.08 8.10
N ARG A 61 -3.49 22.27 8.04
CA ARG A 61 -4.96 22.42 7.96
C ARG A 61 -5.54 21.72 6.73
N GLY A 62 -4.96 21.95 5.54
CA GLY A 62 -5.42 21.29 4.32
C GLY A 62 -5.23 19.77 4.37
N LEU A 63 -4.11 19.30 4.92
CA LEU A 63 -3.86 17.88 5.09
C LEU A 63 -4.82 17.23 6.09
N MET A 64 -5.18 17.91 7.18
CA MET A 64 -6.15 17.40 8.15
C MET A 64 -7.55 17.29 7.55
N ASP A 65 -8.01 18.29 6.77
CA ASP A 65 -9.28 18.20 6.03
C ASP A 65 -9.26 17.03 5.04
N PHE A 66 -8.15 16.83 4.33
CA PHE A 66 -7.98 15.65 3.46
C PHE A 66 -8.10 14.34 4.24
N LEU A 67 -7.42 14.20 5.38
CA LEU A 67 -7.46 12.98 6.19
C LEU A 67 -8.85 12.73 6.78
N GLU A 68 -9.56 13.77 7.20
CA GLU A 68 -10.94 13.67 7.68
C GLU A 68 -11.87 13.18 6.57
N ARG A 69 -11.80 13.76 5.36
CA ARG A 69 -12.57 13.29 4.20
C ARG A 69 -12.24 11.86 3.80
N VAL A 70 -10.97 11.48 3.83
CA VAL A 70 -10.57 10.09 3.57
C VAL A 70 -11.19 9.15 4.59
N SER A 71 -11.20 9.53 5.87
CA SER A 71 -11.85 8.75 6.93
C SER A 71 -13.36 8.62 6.71
N ASP A 72 -14.03 9.69 6.29
CA ASP A 72 -15.48 9.72 6.12
C ASP A 72 -15.95 9.03 4.83
N GLU A 73 -15.23 9.22 3.73
CA GLU A 73 -15.66 8.77 2.40
C GLU A 73 -15.12 7.39 2.01
N LEU A 74 -13.98 6.97 2.57
CA LEU A 74 -13.22 5.81 2.13
C LEU A 74 -12.98 4.79 3.25
N ASP A 75 -13.82 4.80 4.28
CA ASP A 75 -13.81 3.77 5.31
C ASP A 75 -13.95 2.36 4.69
N GLY A 76 -13.17 1.41 5.21
CA GLY A 76 -13.08 0.05 4.69
C GLY A 76 -12.36 -0.12 3.35
N CYS A 77 -11.86 0.95 2.71
CA CYS A 77 -11.08 0.87 1.46
C CYS A 77 -9.57 0.70 1.73
N PRO A 78 -8.78 0.15 0.77
CA PRO A 78 -7.34 -0.04 0.93
C PRO A 78 -6.53 1.26 0.76
N VAL A 79 -6.85 2.29 1.54
CA VAL A 79 -6.23 3.63 1.48
C VAL A 79 -5.04 3.80 2.42
N MET A 80 -4.91 2.94 3.44
CA MET A 80 -3.93 3.09 4.51
C MET A 80 -2.49 3.24 3.97
N VAL A 81 -2.06 2.36 3.07
CA VAL A 81 -0.68 2.36 2.55
C VAL A 81 -0.39 3.61 1.71
N PRO A 82 -1.23 3.99 0.71
CA PRO A 82 -1.08 5.26 0.02
C PRO A 82 -1.02 6.48 0.95
N VAL A 83 -1.95 6.58 1.90
CA VAL A 83 -2.10 7.74 2.79
C VAL A 83 -0.93 7.84 3.78
N TRP A 84 -0.51 6.73 4.39
CA TRP A 84 0.66 6.69 5.28
C TRP A 84 1.93 7.19 4.60
N ASN A 85 2.12 6.91 3.30
CA ASN A 85 3.32 7.35 2.58
C ASN A 85 3.19 8.81 2.14
N ALA A 86 2.03 9.17 1.59
CA ALA A 86 1.81 10.50 1.03
C ALA A 86 1.65 11.59 2.09
N ALA A 87 0.92 11.33 3.17
CA ALA A 87 0.64 12.33 4.20
C ALA A 87 1.91 12.95 4.82
N PRO A 88 2.90 12.18 5.32
CA PRO A 88 4.13 12.76 5.85
C PRO A 88 4.95 13.46 4.76
N ALA A 89 5.03 12.90 3.55
CA ALA A 89 5.75 13.53 2.44
C ALA A 89 5.17 14.91 2.10
N VAL A 90 3.85 14.98 1.96
CA VAL A 90 3.10 16.20 1.67
C VAL A 90 3.19 17.19 2.83
N ALA A 91 3.04 16.74 4.08
CA ALA A 91 3.20 17.60 5.26
C ALA A 91 4.56 18.30 5.31
N CYS A 92 5.62 17.59 4.93
CA CYS A 92 6.99 18.09 4.84
C CYS A 92 7.24 19.02 3.63
N GLY A 93 6.24 19.29 2.79
CA GLY A 93 6.36 20.17 1.63
C GLY A 93 6.83 19.48 0.35
N ASN A 94 6.86 18.15 0.29
CA ASN A 94 7.16 17.41 -0.94
C ASN A 94 5.90 17.27 -1.80
N SER A 95 6.08 17.12 -3.11
CA SER A 95 5.07 16.52 -3.97
C SER A 95 5.22 15.00 -4.00
N PHE A 96 4.18 14.29 -4.44
CA PHE A 96 4.08 12.85 -4.36
C PHE A 96 3.49 12.27 -5.66
N VAL A 97 4.15 11.26 -6.21
CA VAL A 97 3.65 10.48 -7.36
C VAL A 97 3.39 9.06 -6.89
N LEU A 98 2.11 8.68 -6.83
CA LEU A 98 1.66 7.35 -6.44
C LEU A 98 1.56 6.44 -7.67
N LYS A 99 2.24 5.28 -7.62
CA LYS A 99 2.01 4.15 -8.53
C LYS A 99 1.26 3.04 -7.80
N PRO A 100 -0.08 3.02 -7.83
CA PRO A 100 -0.88 2.02 -7.11
C PRO A 100 -0.84 0.66 -7.82
N SER A 101 -1.26 -0.40 -7.14
CA SER A 101 -1.45 -1.70 -7.79
C SER A 101 -2.49 -1.59 -8.92
N GLU A 102 -2.20 -2.24 -10.04
CA GLU A 102 -3.09 -2.29 -11.20
C GLU A 102 -4.32 -3.18 -10.96
N ARG A 103 -4.36 -3.94 -9.86
CA ARG A 103 -5.47 -4.84 -9.50
C ARG A 103 -6.64 -4.12 -8.83
N ASP A 104 -6.37 -2.98 -8.19
CA ASP A 104 -7.30 -2.18 -7.39
C ASP A 104 -7.09 -0.67 -7.64
N PRO A 105 -7.19 -0.22 -8.90
CA PRO A 105 -6.69 1.10 -9.33
C PRO A 105 -7.58 2.28 -8.91
N SER A 106 -8.89 2.06 -8.74
CA SER A 106 -9.88 3.14 -8.64
C SER A 106 -9.75 3.95 -7.35
N ILE A 107 -9.32 3.32 -6.25
CA ILE A 107 -9.20 3.98 -4.95
C ILE A 107 -8.13 5.07 -4.96
N ALA A 108 -7.05 4.87 -5.73
CA ALA A 108 -6.00 5.87 -5.88
C ALA A 108 -6.51 7.13 -6.59
N LEU A 109 -7.36 6.97 -7.61
CA LEU A 109 -8.00 8.09 -8.28
C LEU A 109 -8.94 8.84 -7.34
N ARG A 110 -9.70 8.11 -6.51
CA ARG A 110 -10.58 8.74 -5.52
C ARG A 110 -9.78 9.52 -4.47
N LEU A 111 -8.65 8.98 -3.99
CA LEU A 111 -7.75 9.73 -3.12
C LEU A 111 -7.26 11.03 -3.78
N ALA A 112 -6.92 10.99 -5.06
CA ALA A 112 -6.46 12.16 -5.78
C ALA A 112 -7.54 13.23 -5.97
N THR A 113 -8.80 12.83 -6.18
CA THR A 113 -9.93 13.78 -6.22
C THR A 113 -10.22 14.35 -4.83
N THR A 114 -10.26 13.50 -3.79
CA THR A 114 -10.47 13.95 -2.40
C THR A 114 -9.37 14.92 -1.94
N PHE A 115 -8.14 14.76 -2.43
CA PHE A 115 -7.03 15.69 -2.20
C PHE A 115 -7.33 17.09 -2.75
N LEU A 116 -7.93 17.19 -3.93
CA LEU A 116 -8.36 18.48 -4.49
C LEU A 116 -9.58 19.04 -3.77
N ASP A 117 -10.54 18.18 -3.39
CA ASP A 117 -11.75 18.59 -2.67
C ASP A 117 -11.40 19.18 -1.29
N ALA A 118 -10.27 18.78 -0.71
CA ALA A 118 -9.68 19.35 0.50
C ALA A 118 -8.94 20.69 0.28
N GLY A 119 -8.93 21.21 -0.96
CA GLY A 119 -8.29 22.48 -1.32
C GLY A 119 -6.77 22.44 -1.41
N LEU A 120 -6.16 21.25 -1.48
CA LEU A 120 -4.72 21.10 -1.67
C LEU A 120 -4.35 21.30 -3.15
N PRO A 121 -3.13 21.79 -3.46
CA PRO A 121 -2.81 22.23 -4.82
C PRO A 121 -2.79 21.08 -5.83
N PRO A 122 -3.28 21.31 -7.06
CA PRO A 122 -3.15 20.33 -8.13
C PRO A 122 -1.68 20.06 -8.42
N GLY A 123 -1.34 18.79 -8.65
CA GLY A 123 0.03 18.38 -8.92
C GLY A 123 0.86 18.05 -7.68
N VAL A 124 0.42 18.36 -6.46
CA VAL A 124 1.12 17.91 -5.25
C VAL A 124 0.92 16.41 -5.01
N PHE A 125 -0.26 15.87 -5.32
CA PHE A 125 -0.53 14.44 -5.31
C PHE A 125 -0.97 13.98 -6.71
N ASN A 126 -0.18 13.11 -7.34
CA ASN A 126 -0.45 12.56 -8.66
C ASN A 126 -0.54 11.03 -8.60
N VAL A 127 -1.30 10.45 -9.51
CA VAL A 127 -1.46 9.00 -9.65
C VAL A 127 -1.07 8.60 -11.07
N VAL A 128 -0.09 7.71 -11.16
CA VAL A 128 0.34 7.09 -12.42
C VAL A 128 0.15 5.60 -12.31
N HIS A 129 -0.80 5.05 -13.07
CA HIS A 129 -0.96 3.61 -13.19
C HIS A 129 0.15 3.05 -14.07
N GLY A 130 0.64 1.86 -13.74
CA GLY A 130 1.79 1.30 -14.43
C GLY A 130 2.18 -0.04 -13.87
N ASP A 131 3.11 -0.70 -14.53
CA ASP A 131 3.69 -1.97 -14.13
C ASP A 131 5.16 -1.76 -13.70
N ARG A 132 6.01 -2.77 -13.90
CA ARG A 132 7.45 -2.66 -13.64
C ARG A 132 8.12 -1.54 -14.45
N GLU A 133 7.64 -1.25 -15.66
CA GLU A 133 8.23 -0.18 -16.49
C GLU A 133 8.05 1.20 -15.85
N ALA A 134 6.87 1.46 -15.27
CA ALA A 134 6.62 2.70 -14.55
C ALA A 134 7.46 2.79 -13.26
N ILE A 135 7.63 1.68 -12.55
CA ILE A 135 8.51 1.60 -11.36
C ILE A 135 9.96 1.92 -11.75
N ASP A 136 10.49 1.25 -12.77
CA ASP A 136 11.85 1.45 -13.25
C ASP A 136 12.06 2.91 -13.73
N ALA A 137 11.06 3.49 -14.40
CA ALA A 137 11.10 4.89 -14.83
C ALA A 137 11.09 5.88 -13.65
N LEU A 138 10.28 5.66 -12.62
CA LEU A 138 10.26 6.49 -11.41
C LEU A 138 11.59 6.42 -10.66
N ILE A 139 12.15 5.21 -10.53
CA ILE A 139 13.45 4.99 -9.88
C ILE A 139 14.59 5.61 -10.69
N ALA A 140 14.53 5.60 -12.02
CA ALA A 140 15.57 6.19 -12.86
C ALA A 140 15.46 7.72 -12.99
N HIS A 141 14.30 8.32 -12.66
CA HIS A 141 14.06 9.74 -12.92
C HIS A 141 14.99 10.63 -12.07
N PRO A 142 15.72 11.58 -12.68
CA PRO A 142 16.72 12.39 -11.96
C PRO A 142 16.10 13.35 -10.94
N ARG A 143 14.81 13.70 -11.09
CA ARG A 143 14.07 14.61 -10.20
C ARG A 143 13.31 13.92 -9.07
N VAL A 144 13.42 12.59 -8.92
CA VAL A 144 12.80 11.85 -7.81
C VAL A 144 13.85 11.62 -6.73
N ASP A 145 13.67 12.16 -5.53
CA ASP A 145 14.68 12.10 -4.47
C ASP A 145 14.55 10.85 -3.57
N ALA A 146 13.32 10.34 -3.41
CA ALA A 146 13.01 9.25 -2.50
C ALA A 146 11.99 8.27 -3.09
N ILE A 147 12.12 6.99 -2.71
CA ILE A 147 11.24 5.90 -3.12
C ILE A 147 10.65 5.22 -1.88
N GLY A 148 9.33 5.16 -1.81
CA GLY A 148 8.58 4.33 -0.87
C GLY A 148 7.98 3.13 -1.59
N PHE A 149 8.17 1.92 -1.05
CA PHE A 149 7.58 0.70 -1.61
C PHE A 149 7.00 -0.19 -0.52
N VAL A 150 5.84 -0.78 -0.79
CA VAL A 150 5.21 -1.81 0.04
C VAL A 150 4.76 -2.94 -0.89
N GLY A 151 5.23 -4.16 -0.65
CA GLY A 151 4.86 -5.29 -1.49
C GLY A 151 5.66 -6.56 -1.25
N PRO A 152 5.62 -7.51 -2.20
CA PRO A 152 6.33 -8.78 -2.08
C PRO A 152 7.84 -8.59 -1.89
N SER A 153 8.46 -9.39 -1.01
CA SER A 153 9.86 -9.22 -0.61
C SER A 153 10.83 -9.20 -1.79
N ALA A 154 10.68 -10.10 -2.77
CA ALA A 154 11.54 -10.13 -3.94
C ALA A 154 11.50 -8.83 -4.78
N VAL A 155 10.33 -8.17 -4.83
CA VAL A 155 10.18 -6.89 -5.53
C VAL A 155 10.72 -5.76 -4.67
N ALA A 156 10.44 -5.76 -3.37
CA ALA A 156 10.94 -4.77 -2.43
C ALA A 156 12.49 -4.72 -2.40
N GLU A 157 13.14 -5.88 -2.38
CA GLU A 157 14.60 -6.00 -2.44
C GLU A 157 15.15 -5.40 -3.75
N SER A 158 14.54 -5.75 -4.88
CA SER A 158 14.94 -5.22 -6.20
C SER A 158 14.74 -3.72 -6.29
N VAL A 159 13.61 -3.19 -5.82
CA VAL A 159 13.31 -1.75 -5.82
C VAL A 159 14.29 -1.00 -4.93
N GLN A 160 14.54 -1.51 -3.71
CA GLN A 160 15.46 -0.89 -2.78
C GLN A 160 16.89 -0.84 -3.33
N ALA A 161 17.39 -1.98 -3.84
CA ALA A 161 18.73 -2.05 -4.41
C ALA A 161 18.89 -1.12 -5.62
N THR A 162 17.89 -1.08 -6.51
CA THR A 162 17.92 -0.23 -7.70
C THR A 162 17.86 1.26 -7.32
N ALA A 163 16.97 1.65 -6.41
CA ALA A 163 16.86 3.03 -5.95
C ALA A 163 18.15 3.55 -5.31
N LEU A 164 18.80 2.73 -4.48
CA LEU A 164 20.09 3.06 -3.87
C LEU A 164 21.20 3.18 -4.94
N ALA A 165 21.18 2.34 -5.97
CA ALA A 165 22.14 2.43 -7.08
C ALA A 165 22.00 3.74 -7.90
N TYR A 166 20.79 4.31 -7.96
CA TYR A 166 20.54 5.66 -8.50
C TYR A 166 20.79 6.79 -7.50
N GLY A 167 21.30 6.49 -6.30
CA GLY A 167 21.61 7.49 -5.27
C GLY A 167 20.39 8.05 -4.53
N LYS A 168 19.25 7.35 -4.56
CA LYS A 168 18.00 7.80 -3.94
C LYS A 168 17.84 7.26 -2.54
N THR A 169 17.09 7.97 -1.69
CA THR A 169 16.66 7.41 -0.40
C THR A 169 15.54 6.40 -0.65
N ALA A 170 15.59 5.22 -0.02
CA ALA A 170 14.60 4.17 -0.25
C ALA A 170 14.10 3.56 1.06
N GLN A 171 12.77 3.56 1.25
CA GLN A 171 12.09 2.84 2.32
C GLN A 171 11.19 1.76 1.70
N CYS A 172 11.57 0.50 1.88
CA CYS A 172 10.88 -0.64 1.27
C CYS A 172 10.39 -1.60 2.36
N PHE A 173 9.08 -1.78 2.45
CA PHE A 173 8.44 -2.72 3.36
C PHE A 173 8.21 -4.05 2.64
N HIS A 174 8.74 -5.11 3.24
CA HIS A 174 8.78 -6.45 2.68
C HIS A 174 7.62 -7.30 3.23
N GLY A 175 7.33 -8.41 2.55
CA GLY A 175 6.37 -9.38 3.04
C GLY A 175 6.81 -9.99 4.37
N THR A 176 5.85 -10.27 5.25
CA THR A 176 6.10 -10.80 6.59
C THR A 176 5.43 -12.13 6.80
N ARG A 177 5.91 -12.85 7.82
CA ARG A 177 5.25 -14.02 8.39
C ARG A 177 5.15 -13.80 9.88
N SER A 178 3.99 -13.35 10.36
CA SER A 178 3.79 -13.11 11.79
C SER A 178 3.60 -14.44 12.51
N HIS A 179 4.36 -14.61 13.59
CA HIS A 179 4.35 -15.81 14.45
C HIS A 179 3.77 -15.45 15.81
N LEU A 180 2.90 -16.30 16.35
CA LEU A 180 2.38 -16.17 17.70
C LEU A 180 2.74 -17.41 18.54
N VAL A 181 3.19 -17.17 19.77
CA VAL A 181 3.49 -18.24 20.74
C VAL A 181 2.57 -18.05 21.95
N PRO A 182 1.56 -18.93 22.14
CA PRO A 182 0.74 -18.89 23.34
C PRO A 182 1.60 -19.17 24.58
N LEU A 183 1.39 -18.38 25.63
CA LEU A 183 1.95 -18.68 26.96
C LEU A 183 1.06 -19.72 27.67
N PRO A 184 1.49 -20.29 28.81
CA PRO A 184 0.76 -21.39 29.46
C PRO A 184 -0.51 -21.00 30.23
N GLU A 185 -0.75 -19.72 30.46
CA GLU A 185 -1.87 -19.21 31.28
C GLU A 185 -2.90 -18.26 30.58
N PRO A 186 -2.90 -18.03 29.26
CA PRO A 186 -3.85 -17.12 28.66
C PRO A 186 -5.26 -17.71 28.68
N ASP A 187 -6.25 -16.83 28.81
CA ASP A 187 -7.64 -17.16 28.53
C ASP A 187 -7.75 -17.71 27.09
N SER A 188 -8.00 -19.02 27.00
CA SER A 188 -7.97 -19.74 25.73
C SER A 188 -9.09 -19.30 24.77
N ASP A 189 -10.22 -18.77 25.26
CA ASP A 189 -11.33 -18.32 24.41
C ASP A 189 -10.96 -17.03 23.67
N GLN A 190 -10.47 -16.05 24.42
CA GLN A 190 -10.09 -14.76 23.86
C GLN A 190 -8.92 -14.89 22.89
N VAL A 191 -7.91 -15.70 23.23
CA VAL A 191 -6.74 -15.91 22.36
C VAL A 191 -7.13 -16.63 21.08
N VAL A 192 -7.97 -17.67 21.15
CA VAL A 192 -8.46 -18.35 19.94
C VAL A 192 -9.27 -17.40 19.07
N GLY A 193 -10.18 -16.62 19.65
CA GLY A 193 -10.96 -15.62 18.91
C GLY A 193 -10.08 -14.58 18.21
N ALA A 194 -9.09 -14.03 18.92
CA ALA A 194 -8.14 -13.09 18.37
C ALA A 194 -7.29 -13.70 17.24
N LEU A 195 -6.83 -14.95 17.40
CA LEU A 195 -6.07 -15.67 16.38
C LEU A 195 -6.88 -15.95 15.13
N VAL A 196 -8.15 -16.34 15.29
CA VAL A 196 -9.05 -16.52 14.15
C VAL A 196 -9.25 -15.19 13.43
N GLY A 197 -9.49 -14.11 14.16
CA GLY A 197 -9.62 -12.77 13.57
C GLY A 197 -8.34 -12.31 12.85
N ALA A 198 -7.15 -12.59 13.40
CA ALA A 198 -5.88 -12.16 12.84
C ALA A 198 -5.37 -13.01 11.66
N GLY A 199 -5.92 -14.21 11.47
CA GLY A 199 -5.51 -15.15 10.42
C GLY A 199 -6.54 -15.39 9.33
N THR A 200 -7.74 -14.79 9.40
CA THR A 200 -8.84 -15.07 8.45
C THR A 200 -9.51 -13.80 7.93
N GLY A 201 -10.34 -13.96 6.90
CA GLY A 201 -11.07 -12.84 6.28
C GLY A 201 -10.11 -11.83 5.64
N PRO A 202 -10.51 -10.54 5.55
CA PRO A 202 -9.67 -9.48 4.98
C PRO A 202 -8.32 -9.32 5.71
N ALA A 203 -8.28 -9.64 7.00
CA ALA A 203 -7.04 -9.60 7.79
C ALA A 203 -6.01 -10.63 7.32
N SER A 204 -6.40 -11.71 6.64
CA SER A 204 -5.47 -12.73 6.14
C SER A 204 -4.60 -12.26 4.96
N GLU A 205 -5.06 -11.25 4.21
CA GLU A 205 -4.29 -10.63 3.13
C GLU A 205 -3.43 -9.45 3.63
N ALA A 206 -3.60 -9.05 4.89
CA ALA A 206 -2.78 -8.02 5.50
C ALA A 206 -1.35 -8.52 5.71
N GLN A 207 -0.38 -7.63 5.51
CA GLN A 207 1.03 -7.93 5.77
C GLN A 207 1.23 -8.49 7.20
N MET A 208 0.52 -7.95 8.20
CA MET A 208 0.65 -8.36 9.61
C MET A 208 -0.13 -9.63 9.99
N ALA A 209 -0.82 -10.30 9.05
CA ALA A 209 -1.62 -11.49 9.33
C ALA A 209 -0.85 -12.56 10.12
N THR A 210 -1.50 -13.16 11.12
CA THR A 210 -0.91 -14.28 11.85
C THR A 210 -0.92 -15.53 10.96
N SER A 211 0.28 -16.02 10.65
CA SER A 211 0.47 -17.13 9.70
C SER A 211 0.99 -18.40 10.36
N LEU A 212 1.57 -18.30 11.56
CA LEU A 212 2.03 -19.44 12.34
C LEU A 212 1.70 -19.26 13.81
N VAL A 213 1.13 -20.31 14.43
CA VAL A 213 1.02 -20.44 15.88
C VAL A 213 1.93 -21.59 16.32
N ALA A 214 2.87 -21.30 17.21
CA ALA A 214 3.87 -22.27 17.68
C ALA A 214 3.78 -22.48 19.20
N GLN A 215 4.08 -23.69 19.64
CA GLN A 215 4.19 -24.03 21.06
C GLN A 215 5.61 -24.51 21.41
N PHE A 216 6.00 -24.39 22.67
CA PHE A 216 7.30 -24.87 23.14
C PHE A 216 7.42 -26.40 23.02
N ALA A 217 8.53 -26.86 22.45
CA ALA A 217 8.84 -28.29 22.34
C ALA A 217 8.97 -28.96 23.72
N GLY A 218 8.62 -30.25 23.79
CA GLY A 218 8.72 -31.04 25.03
C GLY A 218 7.62 -30.74 26.08
N ARG A 219 6.69 -29.84 25.78
CA ARG A 219 5.51 -29.57 26.62
C ARG A 219 4.28 -30.32 26.14
N ALA A 220 3.32 -30.50 27.04
CA ALA A 220 1.98 -30.91 26.67
C ALA A 220 1.40 -29.93 25.63
N PRO A 221 0.56 -30.41 24.70
CA PRO A 221 -0.07 -29.55 23.70
C PRO A 221 -0.80 -28.37 24.33
N ASP A 222 -0.59 -27.20 23.76
CA ASP A 222 -1.23 -25.99 24.26
C ASP A 222 -2.74 -26.01 23.94
N PRO A 223 -3.64 -25.76 24.91
CA PRO A 223 -5.08 -25.73 24.67
C PRO A 223 -5.48 -24.77 23.54
N VAL A 224 -4.78 -23.64 23.39
CA VAL A 224 -5.03 -22.69 22.28
C VAL A 224 -4.74 -23.36 20.94
N VAL A 225 -3.62 -24.08 20.83
CA VAL A 225 -3.23 -24.78 19.59
C VAL A 225 -4.24 -25.89 19.26
N GLU A 226 -4.66 -26.68 20.25
CA GLU A 226 -5.66 -27.74 20.06
C GLU A 226 -6.99 -27.17 19.56
N ARG A 227 -7.47 -26.10 20.21
CA ARG A 227 -8.73 -25.47 19.86
C ARG A 227 -8.68 -24.77 18.50
N LEU A 228 -7.58 -24.09 18.18
CA LEU A 228 -7.37 -23.48 16.87
C LEU A 228 -7.38 -24.56 15.76
N ALA A 229 -6.73 -25.70 16.01
CA ALA A 229 -6.77 -26.83 15.07
C ALA A 229 -8.20 -27.35 14.86
N ALA A 230 -9.00 -27.46 15.91
CA ALA A 230 -10.40 -27.87 15.81
C ALA A 230 -11.26 -26.87 15.00
N VAL A 231 -10.97 -25.57 15.09
CA VAL A 231 -11.65 -24.52 14.31
C VAL A 231 -11.35 -24.64 12.80
N TYR A 232 -10.08 -24.79 12.43
CA TYR A 232 -9.68 -24.82 11.01
C TYR A 232 -9.74 -26.19 10.35
N ARG A 233 -9.63 -27.25 11.15
CA ARG A 233 -9.61 -28.64 10.68
C ARG A 233 -10.48 -29.48 11.61
N PRO A 234 -11.82 -29.43 11.45
CA PRO A 234 -12.73 -30.21 12.27
C PRO A 234 -12.46 -31.72 12.23
N ASP A 235 -11.83 -32.22 11.15
CA ASP A 235 -11.42 -33.62 10.98
C ASP A 235 -9.95 -33.90 11.38
N PHE A 236 -9.25 -32.96 12.01
CA PHE A 236 -7.85 -33.15 12.39
C PHE A 236 -7.71 -34.18 13.51
N ARG A 237 -7.36 -35.41 13.14
CA ARG A 237 -6.86 -36.41 14.07
C ARG A 237 -5.35 -36.27 14.19
N ARG A 238 -4.86 -36.18 15.44
CA ARG A 238 -3.42 -36.25 15.71
C ARG A 238 -2.83 -37.49 15.03
N SER A 239 -1.82 -37.31 14.18
CA SER A 239 -0.93 -38.43 13.89
C SER A 239 -0.24 -38.78 15.19
N ALA A 240 -0.49 -39.97 15.74
CA ALA A 240 0.33 -40.50 16.82
C ALA A 240 1.78 -40.50 16.32
N GLY A 241 2.61 -39.61 16.83
CA GLY A 241 3.97 -39.44 16.36
C GLY A 241 4.74 -40.75 16.49
N SER A 242 5.37 -41.19 15.39
CA SER A 242 6.48 -42.13 15.50
C SER A 242 7.59 -41.43 16.25
N ARG A 243 7.90 -41.93 17.46
CA ARG A 243 9.12 -41.60 18.17
C ARG A 243 10.34 -42.11 17.41
#